data_AF-A0A836RFJ6-F1
#
_entry.id   AF-A0A836RFJ6-F1
#
_cell.length_a   1.000
_cell.length_b   1.000
_cell.length_c   1.000
_cell.angle_alpha   90.00
_cell.angle_beta   90.00
_cell.angle_gamma   90.00
#
_symmetry.space_group_name_H-M   'P 1'
#
loop_
_entity.id
_entity.type
_entity.pdbx_description
1 polymer ?
#
loop_
_entity_poly.entity_id
_entity_poly.type
_entity_poly.pdbx_seq_one_letter_code
_entity_poly.pdbx_strand_id
1 'polypeptide(L)' 'MKNRDIAWISMISALYVIITLIFAYISYGPIQVRISEALTLLPFFDKRAIFA' A
#
# COMPACT_ATOMS: atom_id res chain seq x y z
N MET A 1 -15.52 12.67 2.84
CA MET A 1 -14.62 12.16 3.88
C MET A 1 -15.39 11.78 5.14
N LYS A 2 -15.79 10.52 5.25
CA LYS A 2 -16.21 9.96 6.55
C LYS A 2 -14.97 9.39 7.25
N ASN A 3 -14.91 9.45 8.58
CA ASN A 3 -13.76 8.96 9.36
C ASN A 3 -13.35 7.51 9.01
N ARG A 4 -14.32 6.70 8.59
CA ARG A 4 -14.12 5.32 8.15
C ARG A 4 -13.25 5.20 6.89
N ASP A 5 -13.35 6.12 5.95
CA ASP A 5 -12.62 6.05 4.69
C ASP A 5 -11.12 6.34 4.93
N ILE A 6 -10.83 7.31 5.81
CA ILE A 6 -9.46 7.62 6.27
C ILE A 6 -8.83 6.43 7.00
N ALA A 7 -9.59 5.75 7.87
CA ALA A 7 -9.13 4.55 8.56
C ALA A 7 -8.78 3.44 7.58
N TRP A 8 -9.55 3.30 6.49
CA TRP A 8 -9.29 2.30 5.46
C TRP A 8 -7.99 2.59 4.69
N ILE A 9 -7.82 3.82 4.20
CA ILE A 9 -6.60 4.23 3.51
C ILE A 9 -5.36 4.07 4.40
N SER A 10 -5.49 4.44 5.68
CA SER A 10 -4.42 4.29 6.67
C SER A 10 -4.00 2.83 6.85
N MET A 11 -4.95 1.89 6.88
CA MET A 11 -4.65 0.47 7.03
C MET A 11 -3.96 -0.12 5.80
N ILE A 12 -4.38 0.27 4.59
CA ILE A 12 -3.74 -0.16 3.34
C ILE A 12 -2.30 0.40 3.26
N SER A 13 -2.12 1.66 3.66
CA SER A 13 -0.81 2.31 3.71
C SER A 13 0.13 1.66 4.73
N ALA A 14 -0.38 1.30 5.92
CA ALA A 14 0.40 0.57 6.91
C ALA A 14 0.85 -0.80 6.38
N LEU A 15 -0.02 -1.52 5.68
CA LEU A 15 0.31 -2.80 5.07
C LEU A 15 1.39 -2.67 4.00
N TYR A 16 1.32 -1.62 3.17
CA TYR A 16 2.36 -1.30 2.19
C TYR A 16 3.73 -1.17 2.86
N VAL A 17 3.80 -0.42 3.96
CA VAL A 17 5.05 -0.21 4.71
C VAL A 17 5.56 -1.53 5.31
N ILE A 18 4.68 -2.32 5.94
CA ILE A 18 5.06 -3.60 6.55
C ILE A 18 5.66 -4.54 5.50
N ILE A 19 5.01 -4.70 4.35
CA ILE A 19 5.51 -5.56 3.26
C ILE A 19 6.86 -5.03 2.75
N THR A 20 6.98 -3.72 2.56
CA THR A 20 8.24 -3.11 2.10
C THR A 20 9.39 -3.34 3.08
N LEU A 21 9.12 -3.29 4.39
CA LEU A 21 10.12 -3.52 5.43
C LEU A 21 10.50 -5.00 5.58
N ILE A 22 9.53 -5.93 5.50
CA ILE A 22 9.81 -7.37 5.52
C ILE A 22 10.69 -7.76 4.33
N PHE A 23 10.38 -7.21 3.16
CA PHE A 23 11.12 -7.45 1.92
C PHE A 23 12.16 -6.37 1.64
N ALA A 24 12.73 -5.74 2.69
CA ALA A 24 13.68 -4.64 2.53
C ALA A 24 14.87 -5.01 1.64
N TYR A 25 15.38 -6.24 1.75
CA TYR A 25 16.52 -6.73 0.96
C TYR A 25 16.30 -6.65 -0.56
N ILE A 26 15.06 -6.87 -1.03
CA ILE A 26 14.71 -6.77 -2.46
C ILE A 26 14.02 -5.45 -2.81
N SER A 27 13.50 -4.72 -1.82
CA SER A 27 12.78 -3.46 -2.00
C SER A 27 13.71 -2.25 -2.12
N TYR A 28 14.99 -2.40 -1.78
CA TYR A 28 16.01 -1.35 -1.82
C TYR A 28 17.25 -1.85 -2.60
N GLY A 29 17.77 -1.00 -3.51
CA GLY A 29 18.91 -1.36 -4.35
C GLY A 29 18.82 -0.77 -5.78
N PRO A 30 19.74 -1.16 -6.68
CA PRO A 30 19.72 -0.73 -8.08
C PRO A 30 18.57 -1.36 -8.88
N ILE A 31 18.15 -2.58 -8.51
CA ILE A 31 16.90 -3.21 -8.95
C ILE A 31 15.99 -3.35 -7.73
N GLN A 32 14.85 -2.66 -7.77
CA GLN A 32 13.89 -2.58 -6.65
C GLN A 32 12.65 -3.36 -6.99
N VAL A 33 12.46 -4.50 -6.33
CA VAL A 33 11.24 -5.30 -6.44
C VAL A 33 10.39 -5.02 -5.20
N ARG A 34 9.51 -4.03 -5.33
CA ARG A 34 8.54 -3.69 -4.29
C ARG A 34 7.25 -4.46 -4.51
N ILE A 35 7.14 -5.59 -3.83
CA ILE A 35 5.90 -6.40 -3.81
C ILE A 35 4.72 -5.55 -3.30
N SER A 36 4.99 -4.58 -2.44
CA SER A 36 4.03 -3.61 -1.91
C SER A 36 3.35 -2.77 -3.00
N GLU A 37 3.93 -2.58 -4.19
CA GLU A 37 3.29 -1.88 -5.32
C GLU A 37 2.01 -2.56 -5.80
N ALA A 38 1.86 -3.88 -5.58
CA ALA A 38 0.61 -4.57 -5.89
C ALA A 38 -0.59 -3.98 -5.14
N LEU A 39 -0.37 -3.38 -3.97
CA LEU A 39 -1.44 -2.73 -3.20
C LEU A 39 -1.98 -1.46 -3.88
N THR A 40 -1.19 -0.83 -4.75
CA THR A 40 -1.62 0.34 -5.53
C THR A 40 -2.64 -0.01 -6.61
N LEU A 41 -2.84 -1.30 -6.88
CA LEU A 41 -3.85 -1.81 -7.81
C LEU A 41 -5.22 -2.03 -7.15
N LEU A 42 -5.32 -2.03 -5.81
CA LEU A 42 -6.61 -2.11 -5.11
C LEU A 42 -7.68 -1.11 -5.59
N PRO A 43 -7.36 0.15 -5.95
CA PRO A 43 -8.31 1.12 -6.49
C PRO A 43 -9.09 0.66 -7.71
N PHE A 44 -8.55 -0.28 -8.49
CA PHE A 44 -9.27 -0.88 -9.62
C PHE A 44 -10.43 -1.77 -9.16
N PHE A 45 -10.35 -2.34 -7.94
CA PHE A 45 -11.35 -3.21 -7.34
C PHE A 45 -12.21 -2.49 -6.29
N ASP A 46 -11.59 -1.61 -5.51
CA ASP A 46 -12.25 -0.76 -4.51
C ASP A 46 -11.66 0.66 -4.55
N LYS A 47 -12.44 1.61 -5.09
CA LYS A 47 -12.05 3.02 -5.23
C LYS A 47 -11.69 3.70 -3.90
N ARG A 48 -12.15 3.15 -2.76
CA ARG A 48 -11.86 3.67 -1.42
C ARG A 48 -10.40 3.46 -1.00
N ALA A 49 -9.64 2.65 -1.75
CA ALA A 49 -8.24 2.39 -1.46
C ALA A 49 -7.32 3.61 -1.68
N ILE A 50 -7.74 4.61 -2.47
CA ILE A 50 -6.96 5.85 -2.69
C ILE A 50 -7.80 7.12 -2.46
N PHE A 51 -9.09 7.12 -2.78
CA PHE A 51 -9.92 8.32 -2.67
C PHE A 51 -10.85 8.24 -1.44
N ALA A 52 -10.69 9.17 -0.49
CA ALA A 52 -11.54 9.37 0.71
C ALA A 52 -12.54 10.53 0.56
#